data_AF-A0A8H4FBK1-F1
#
_entry.id   AF-A0A8H4FBK1-F1
#
_cell.length_a   1.000
_cell.length_b   1.000
_cell.length_c   1.000
_cell.angle_alpha   90.00
_cell.angle_beta   90.00
_cell.angle_gamma   90.00
#
_symmetry.space_group_name_H-M   'P 1'
#
loop_
_entity.id
_entity.type
_entity.pdbx_description
1 polymer ?
#
loop_
_entity_poly.entity_id
_entity_poly.type
_entity_poly.pdbx_seq_one_letter_code
_entity_poly.pdbx_strand_id
1 'polypeptide(L)'
;MLGFQSGNVFRKRNPDRIRDDMDYAERVFRYSWHSGNDEPHILEYRILNRINLFHLQNELAKLKSAIWTDFSAKEDDLARLRTTLHDYANAVRDYEYLRALPEITGSQAEDRRRDLTAAFPFIADLPGDPYNSRYCTFRAPSHPEAPVDPLRRFLKARLPRQWTYTKDEMRVHIDEYLKNDPPETVSPLVDKLARFIISFTGGVSLIVPMLIMSLPGQDTTKSLVVTSVAVTIFSVVMGLVFKVSNEETVVATATYAAVLVVFVGTSS
;
A
#
# COMPACT_ATOMS: atom_id res chain seq x y z
N MET A 1 29.60 58.14 33.37
CA MET A 1 29.64 56.85 34.10
C MET A 1 28.26 56.23 33.99
N LEU A 2 28.18 55.01 33.45
CA LEU A 2 27.04 54.05 33.50
C LEU A 2 25.72 54.51 32.85
N GLY A 3 25.07 53.78 31.94
CA GLY A 3 25.29 52.45 31.39
C GLY A 3 24.12 52.09 30.45
N PHE A 4 24.46 51.85 29.18
CA PHE A 4 23.96 50.82 28.27
C PHE A 4 22.50 50.30 28.32
N GLN A 5 21.83 50.54 27.19
CA GLN A 5 21.01 49.61 26.40
C GLN A 5 19.81 48.91 27.06
N SER A 6 18.64 49.54 26.91
CA SER A 6 17.38 48.81 26.73
C SER A 6 17.18 48.58 25.23
N GLY A 7 17.60 47.42 24.73
CA GLY A 7 17.46 47.04 23.34
C GLY A 7 17.63 45.54 23.19
N ASN A 8 16.66 44.91 22.52
CA ASN A 8 16.65 43.49 22.10
C ASN A 8 16.35 42.42 23.17
N VAL A 9 15.05 42.17 23.43
CA VAL A 9 14.58 40.86 23.94
C VAL A 9 13.60 40.16 22.99
N PHE A 10 13.32 40.72 21.81
CA PHE A 10 12.66 39.99 20.71
C PHE A 10 13.66 39.68 19.60
N ARG A 11 14.70 38.91 19.94
CA ARG A 11 15.44 38.15 18.93
C ARG A 11 14.41 37.20 18.32
N LYS A 12 14.00 37.44 17.06
CA LYS A 12 13.21 36.49 16.26
C LYS A 12 13.82 35.10 16.44
N ARG A 13 13.25 34.28 17.32
CA ARG A 13 13.62 32.87 17.45
C ARG A 13 13.25 32.27 16.11
N ASN A 14 14.25 31.87 15.34
CA ASN A 14 14.01 31.22 14.07
C ASN A 14 13.10 30.01 14.35
N PRO A 15 11.86 29.97 13.82
CA PRO A 15 10.92 28.90 14.12
C PRO A 15 11.43 27.53 13.64
N ASP A 16 12.44 27.54 12.75
CA ASP A 16 12.76 26.45 11.83
C ASP A 16 13.66 25.33 12.38
N ARG A 17 14.24 25.44 13.58
CA ARG A 17 15.11 24.38 14.13
C ARG A 17 14.69 23.93 15.52
N ILE A 18 14.46 22.63 15.66
CA ILE A 18 14.39 21.94 16.96
C ILE A 18 15.77 22.07 17.63
N ARG A 19 15.78 22.46 18.89
CA ARG A 19 17.01 22.64 19.69
C ARG A 19 17.00 21.76 20.93
N ASP A 20 18.18 21.45 21.43
CA ASP A 20 18.36 20.57 22.58
C ASP A 20 17.72 21.08 23.87
N ASP A 21 17.68 22.40 24.06
CA ASP A 21 17.11 23.08 25.23
C ASP A 21 15.57 23.20 25.23
N MET A 22 14.90 22.68 24.20
CA MET A 22 13.43 22.73 24.11
C MET A 22 12.78 21.63 24.93
N ASP A 23 11.74 22.00 25.69
CA ASP A 23 10.85 21.08 26.37
C ASP A 23 9.98 20.29 25.37
N TYR A 24 9.45 19.15 25.82
CA TYR A 24 8.65 18.23 25.00
C TYR A 24 7.52 18.93 24.26
N ALA A 25 6.72 19.74 24.96
CA ALA A 25 5.58 20.42 24.36
C ALA A 25 6.01 21.39 23.24
N GLU A 26 7.13 22.08 23.41
CA GLU A 26 7.68 22.99 22.39
C GLU A 26 8.21 22.20 21.18
N ARG A 27 8.85 21.04 21.41
CA ARG A 27 9.30 20.15 20.34
C ARG A 27 8.13 19.60 19.52
N VAL A 28 7.07 19.13 20.18
CA VAL A 28 5.85 18.63 19.51
C VAL A 28 5.21 19.72 18.66
N PHE A 29 5.04 20.93 19.21
CA PHE A 29 4.47 22.05 18.46
C PHE A 29 5.30 22.42 17.23
N ARG A 30 6.64 22.46 17.38
CA ARG A 30 7.52 22.81 16.25
C ARG A 30 7.58 21.72 15.20
N TYR A 31 7.64 20.45 15.63
CA TYR A 31 7.60 19.31 14.72
C TYR A 31 6.29 19.29 13.93
N SER A 32 5.15 19.45 14.59
CA SER A 32 3.84 19.46 13.94
C SER A 32 3.67 20.66 13.01
N TRP A 33 4.12 21.85 13.42
CA TRP A 33 4.11 23.05 12.59
C TRP A 33 4.98 22.89 11.33
N HIS A 34 6.17 22.28 11.46
CA HIS A 34 7.06 22.03 10.34
C HIS A 34 6.50 21.00 9.36
N SER A 35 5.83 19.97 9.88
CA SER A 35 5.14 18.97 9.05
C SER A 35 3.85 19.49 8.39
N GLY A 36 3.41 20.73 8.67
CA GLY A 36 2.04 21.21 8.46
C GLY A 36 1.49 21.23 7.02
N ASN A 37 2.32 20.98 6.00
CA ASN A 37 1.86 20.81 4.61
C ASN A 37 1.85 19.36 4.13
N ASP A 38 2.45 18.44 4.89
CA ASP A 38 2.52 17.01 4.57
C ASP A 38 1.41 16.25 5.31
N GLU A 39 0.94 15.17 4.69
CA GLU A 39 0.01 14.25 5.36
C GLU A 39 0.69 13.61 6.58
N PRO A 40 0.03 13.55 7.75
CA PRO A 40 0.63 12.95 8.93
C PRO A 40 0.81 11.45 8.72
N HIS A 41 2.03 10.98 9.00
CA HIS A 41 2.38 9.57 9.01
C HIS A 41 2.13 8.99 10.40
N ILE A 42 1.38 7.90 10.46
CA ILE A 42 0.96 7.25 11.70
C ILE A 42 1.81 6.02 11.93
N LEU A 43 2.29 5.83 13.17
CA LEU A 43 2.94 4.59 13.59
C LEU A 43 1.88 3.57 14.04
N GLU A 44 1.82 2.43 13.36
CA GLU A 44 1.03 1.28 13.81
C GLU A 44 1.85 0.43 14.78
N TYR A 45 1.57 0.60 16.08
CA TYR A 45 2.14 -0.24 17.15
C TYR A 45 1.45 -1.61 17.23
N ARG A 46 1.66 -2.46 16.22
CA ARG A 46 0.96 -3.73 16.05
C ARG A 46 1.05 -4.66 17.27
N ILE A 47 2.22 -4.72 17.92
CA ILE A 47 2.41 -5.57 19.11
C ILE A 47 1.59 -5.02 20.28
N LEU A 48 1.57 -3.70 20.50
CA LEU A 48 0.80 -3.08 21.58
C LEU A 48 -0.71 -3.29 21.38
N ASN A 49 -1.19 -3.14 20.14
CA ASN A 49 -2.60 -3.41 19.81
C ASN A 49 -2.97 -4.88 20.09
N ARG A 50 -2.09 -5.83 19.77
CA ARG A 50 -2.31 -7.25 20.07
C ARG A 50 -2.30 -7.54 21.57
N ILE A 51 -1.38 -6.94 22.32
CA ILE A 51 -1.35 -7.06 23.78
C ILE A 51 -2.68 -6.58 24.38
N ASN A 52 -3.18 -5.42 23.93
CA ASN A 52 -4.47 -4.88 24.38
C ASN A 52 -5.63 -5.84 24.06
N LEU A 53 -5.70 -6.37 22.83
CA LEU A 53 -6.71 -7.34 22.43
C LEU A 53 -6.70 -8.61 23.29
N PHE A 54 -5.52 -9.20 23.51
CA PHE A 54 -5.40 -10.41 24.34
C PHE A 54 -5.70 -10.14 25.81
N HIS A 55 -5.36 -8.96 26.32
CA HIS A 55 -5.72 -8.55 27.67
C HIS A 55 -7.25 -8.52 27.84
N LEU A 56 -7.96 -7.81 26.96
CA LEU A 56 -9.43 -7.70 27.00
C LEU A 56 -10.11 -9.06 26.80
N GLN A 57 -9.58 -9.90 25.91
CA GLN A 57 -10.07 -11.27 25.72
C GLN A 57 -9.94 -12.11 27.00
N ASN A 58 -8.84 -11.98 27.72
CA ASN A 58 -8.63 -12.68 28.98
C ASN A 58 -9.54 -12.16 30.11
N GLU A 59 -9.79 -10.85 30.17
CA GLU A 59 -10.76 -10.30 31.12
C GLU A 59 -12.19 -10.82 30.85
N LEU A 60 -12.60 -10.89 29.59
CA LEU A 60 -13.87 -11.53 29.20
C LEU A 60 -13.91 -13.02 29.57
N ALA A 61 -12.80 -13.75 29.41
CA ALA A 61 -12.71 -15.16 29.79
C ALA A 61 -12.86 -15.36 31.31
N LYS A 62 -12.25 -14.47 32.12
CA LYS A 62 -12.41 -14.48 33.58
C LYS A 62 -13.85 -14.19 33.99
N LEU A 63 -14.49 -13.17 33.40
CA LEU A 63 -15.90 -12.85 33.66
C LEU A 63 -16.82 -14.01 33.27
N LYS A 64 -16.58 -14.63 32.12
CA LYS A 64 -17.29 -15.84 31.70
C LYS A 64 -17.14 -16.94 32.75
N SER A 65 -15.93 -17.21 33.24
CA SER A 65 -15.70 -18.22 34.27
C SER A 65 -16.45 -17.90 35.57
N ALA A 66 -16.47 -16.64 36.01
CA ALA A 66 -17.16 -16.23 37.24
C ALA A 66 -18.68 -16.48 37.15
N ILE A 67 -19.31 -16.00 36.06
CA ILE A 67 -20.76 -16.16 35.83
C ILE A 67 -21.16 -17.64 35.73
N TRP A 68 -20.34 -18.45 35.05
CA TRP A 68 -20.61 -19.88 34.90
C TRP A 68 -20.35 -20.70 36.16
N THR A 69 -19.51 -20.21 37.08
CA THR A 69 -19.24 -20.89 38.36
C THR A 69 -20.40 -20.68 39.34
N ASP A 70 -20.89 -19.44 39.45
CA ASP A 70 -21.95 -19.08 40.38
C ASP A 70 -23.36 -19.30 39.78
N PHE A 71 -23.46 -19.63 38.47
CA PHE A 71 -24.70 -19.63 37.68
C PHE A 71 -25.56 -18.37 37.90
N SER A 72 -24.90 -17.27 38.25
CA SER A 72 -25.51 -16.03 38.69
C SER A 72 -24.63 -14.90 38.20
N ALA A 73 -25.24 -13.91 37.55
CA ALA A 73 -24.56 -12.71 37.12
C ALA A 73 -24.87 -11.61 38.13
N LYS A 74 -23.92 -11.32 39.04
CA LYS A 74 -24.05 -10.22 39.98
C LYS A 74 -24.10 -8.90 39.21
N GLU A 75 -24.74 -7.88 39.76
CA GLU A 75 -24.91 -6.59 39.08
C GLU A 75 -23.56 -5.95 38.71
N ASP A 76 -22.56 -6.11 39.58
CA ASP A 76 -21.18 -5.69 39.32
C ASP A 76 -20.53 -6.46 38.15
N ASP A 77 -20.79 -7.76 38.04
CA ASP A 77 -20.27 -8.60 36.95
C ASP A 77 -20.93 -8.22 35.62
N LEU A 78 -22.23 -7.88 35.63
CA LEU A 78 -22.95 -7.40 34.46
C LEU A 78 -22.46 -6.02 34.00
N ALA A 79 -22.19 -5.10 34.93
CA ALA A 79 -21.63 -3.79 34.63
C ALA A 79 -20.22 -3.91 34.02
N ARG A 80 -19.36 -4.74 34.63
CA ARG A 80 -18.02 -5.03 34.11
C ARG A 80 -18.05 -5.71 32.76
N LEU A 81 -18.95 -6.67 32.57
CA LEU A 81 -19.14 -7.36 31.30
C LEU A 81 -19.50 -6.37 30.19
N ARG A 82 -20.44 -5.46 30.44
CA ARG A 82 -20.85 -4.44 29.47
C ARG A 82 -19.68 -3.56 29.03
N THR A 83 -18.91 -3.05 29.99
CA THR A 83 -17.76 -2.18 29.70
C THR A 83 -16.67 -2.96 28.97
N THR A 84 -16.30 -4.14 29.47
CA THR A 84 -15.22 -4.95 28.85
C THR A 84 -15.58 -5.41 27.43
N LEU A 85 -16.85 -5.76 27.18
CA LEU A 85 -17.32 -6.09 25.82
C LEU A 85 -17.27 -4.87 24.89
N HIS A 86 -17.63 -3.68 25.40
CA HIS A 86 -17.55 -2.45 24.63
C HIS A 86 -16.09 -2.12 24.26
N ASP A 87 -15.19 -2.17 25.24
CA ASP A 87 -13.76 -1.89 25.03
C ASP A 87 -13.13 -2.93 24.09
N TYR A 88 -13.48 -4.21 24.24
CA TYR A 88 -13.04 -5.27 23.33
C TYR A 88 -13.54 -5.05 21.90
N ALA A 89 -14.81 -4.69 21.71
CA ALA A 89 -15.36 -4.42 20.39
C ALA A 89 -14.67 -3.22 19.72
N ASN A 90 -14.42 -2.14 20.47
CA ASN A 90 -13.68 -0.98 19.97
C ASN A 90 -12.23 -1.37 19.62
N ALA A 91 -11.54 -2.11 20.49
CA ALA A 91 -10.17 -2.56 20.21
C ALA A 91 -10.07 -3.43 18.95
N VAL A 92 -11.05 -4.29 18.69
CA VAL A 92 -11.12 -5.09 17.44
C VAL A 92 -11.29 -4.17 16.23
N ARG A 93 -12.22 -3.23 16.30
CA ARG A 93 -12.48 -2.26 15.22
C ARG A 93 -11.27 -1.36 14.95
N ASP A 94 -10.62 -0.87 16.00
CA ASP A 94 -9.44 0.00 15.89
C ASP A 94 -8.26 -0.76 15.28
N TYR A 95 -8.06 -2.02 15.68
CA TYR A 95 -7.04 -2.88 15.07
C TYR A 95 -7.31 -3.16 13.59
N GLU A 96 -8.56 -3.43 13.22
CA GLU A 96 -8.95 -3.59 11.81
C GLU A 96 -8.73 -2.31 11.01
N TYR A 97 -9.15 -1.17 11.56
CA TYR A 97 -8.98 0.14 10.92
C TYR A 97 -7.50 0.47 10.68
N LEU A 98 -6.66 0.38 11.70
CA LEU A 98 -5.23 0.68 11.58
C LEU A 98 -4.52 -0.26 10.60
N ARG A 99 -4.88 -1.55 10.62
CA ARG A 99 -4.33 -2.55 9.70
C ARG A 99 -4.75 -2.29 8.25
N ALA A 100 -5.92 -1.71 8.03
CA ALA A 100 -6.41 -1.38 6.69
C ALA A 100 -5.75 -0.13 6.09
N LEU A 101 -5.00 0.65 6.89
CA LEU A 101 -4.32 1.83 6.38
C LEU A 101 -3.21 1.45 5.38
N PRO A 102 -3.04 2.24 4.30
CA PRO A 102 -1.91 2.11 3.39
C PRO A 102 -0.58 2.28 4.12
N GLU A 103 0.35 1.37 3.83
CA GLU A 103 1.72 1.44 4.33
C GLU A 103 2.55 2.33 3.41
N ILE A 104 3.44 3.14 4.00
CA ILE A 104 4.40 3.91 3.21
C ILE A 104 5.60 3.06 2.84
N THR A 105 6.33 3.51 1.83
CA THR A 105 7.46 2.80 1.27
C THR A 105 8.65 2.73 2.24
N GLY A 106 9.53 1.74 2.09
CA GLY A 106 10.57 1.44 3.09
C GLY A 106 11.56 2.59 3.27
N SER A 107 11.89 3.26 2.18
CA SER A 107 12.69 4.50 2.15
C SER A 107 12.05 5.62 2.97
N GLN A 108 10.77 5.91 2.70
CA GLN A 108 10.00 6.94 3.37
C GLN A 108 9.85 6.66 4.86
N ALA A 109 9.60 5.40 5.24
CA ALA A 109 9.53 4.98 6.64
C ALA A 109 10.84 5.25 7.38
N GLU A 110 11.99 4.92 6.77
CA GLU A 110 13.30 5.15 7.39
C GLU A 110 13.63 6.64 7.54
N ASP A 111 13.33 7.47 6.55
CA ASP A 111 13.53 8.91 6.65
C ASP A 111 12.64 9.52 7.74
N ARG A 112 11.38 9.09 7.82
CA ARG A 112 10.49 9.51 8.92
C ARG A 112 10.95 9.02 10.29
N ARG A 113 11.53 7.82 10.36
CA ARG A 113 12.14 7.31 11.59
C ARG A 113 13.32 8.17 12.03
N ARG A 114 14.18 8.59 11.10
CA ARG A 114 15.30 9.51 11.38
C ARG A 114 14.81 10.87 11.83
N ASP A 115 13.80 11.44 11.16
CA ASP A 115 13.20 12.72 11.52
C ASP A 115 12.67 12.71 12.95
N LEU A 116 11.87 11.68 13.30
CA LEU A 116 11.34 11.49 14.64
C LEU A 116 12.44 11.29 15.69
N THR A 117 13.47 10.52 15.34
CA THR A 117 14.61 10.27 16.22
C THR A 117 15.38 11.57 16.52
N ALA A 118 15.58 12.41 15.52
CA ALA A 118 16.23 13.71 15.68
C ALA A 118 15.35 14.71 16.45
N ALA A 119 14.03 14.70 16.21
CA ALA A 119 13.09 15.59 16.88
C ALA A 119 12.90 15.24 18.36
N PHE A 120 12.91 13.94 18.68
CA PHE A 120 12.58 13.39 19.99
C PHE A 120 13.62 12.36 20.48
N PRO A 121 14.87 12.78 20.72
CA PRO A 121 15.96 11.87 21.10
C PRO A 121 15.67 11.13 22.42
N PHE A 122 15.05 11.81 23.39
CA PHE A 122 14.67 11.22 24.69
C PHE A 122 13.63 10.10 24.58
N ILE A 123 12.85 10.03 23.49
CA ILE A 123 11.97 8.87 23.20
C ILE A 123 12.74 7.83 22.40
N ALA A 124 13.52 8.25 21.42
CA ALA A 124 14.31 7.34 20.60
C ALA A 124 15.30 6.49 21.42
N ASP A 125 15.83 7.05 22.51
CA ASP A 125 16.76 6.37 23.42
C ASP A 125 16.07 5.35 24.37
N LEU A 126 14.73 5.29 24.38
CA LEU A 126 14.01 4.31 25.19
C LEU A 126 14.23 2.88 24.67
N PRO A 127 14.21 1.87 25.55
CA PRO A 127 14.41 0.48 25.13
C PRO A 127 13.29 0.00 24.19
N GLY A 128 13.68 -0.81 23.21
CA GLY A 128 12.75 -1.48 22.29
C GLY A 128 12.47 -0.72 20.99
N ASP A 129 13.31 0.27 20.63
CA ASP A 129 13.17 1.10 19.42
C ASP A 129 11.73 1.61 19.20
N PRO A 130 11.25 2.59 19.98
CA PRO A 130 9.84 3.01 19.93
C PRO A 130 9.37 3.46 18.55
N TYR A 131 10.27 4.02 17.73
CA TYR A 131 9.94 4.46 16.37
C TYR A 131 10.12 3.37 15.30
N ASN A 132 10.58 2.18 15.67
CA ASN A 132 10.66 1.04 14.75
C ASN A 132 9.30 0.33 14.68
N SER A 133 8.36 0.95 13.99
CA SER A 133 7.01 0.42 13.75
C SER A 133 6.60 0.64 12.30
N ARG A 134 5.48 0.03 11.90
CA ARG A 134 4.92 0.21 10.56
C ARG A 134 4.38 1.63 10.42
N TYR A 135 4.76 2.32 9.36
CA TYR A 135 4.31 3.69 9.09
C TYR A 135 3.17 3.68 8.06
N CYS A 136 2.09 4.39 8.36
CA CYS A 136 0.87 4.41 7.57
C CYS A 136 0.45 5.83 7.22
N THR A 137 -0.31 6.00 6.15
CA THR A 137 -0.99 7.26 5.77
C THR A 137 -2.51 7.12 5.87
N PHE A 138 -3.24 8.23 5.96
CA PHE A 138 -4.71 8.20 5.99
C PHE A 138 -5.29 7.98 4.59
N ARG A 139 -4.62 8.49 3.58
CA ARG A 139 -4.99 8.36 2.17
C ARG A 139 -4.08 7.36 1.49
N ALA A 140 -4.68 6.56 0.61
CA ALA A 140 -3.91 5.80 -0.37
C ALA A 140 -3.08 6.79 -1.21
N PRO A 141 -1.80 6.50 -1.49
CA PRO A 141 -0.97 7.39 -2.29
C PRO A 141 -1.70 7.77 -3.58
N SER A 142 -1.66 9.07 -3.93
CA SER A 142 -2.35 9.66 -5.09
C SER A 142 -2.01 8.98 -6.41
N HIS A 143 -0.87 8.30 -6.45
CA HIS A 143 -0.58 7.26 -7.41
C HIS A 143 -0.88 5.94 -6.70
N PRO A 144 -2.04 5.29 -6.97
CA PRO A 144 -2.20 3.92 -6.56
C PRO A 144 -0.97 3.22 -7.11
N GLU A 145 -0.17 2.63 -6.23
CA GLU A 145 0.78 1.60 -6.64
C GLU A 145 -0.07 0.61 -7.42
N ALA A 146 -0.10 0.78 -8.74
CA ALA A 146 -0.82 -0.11 -9.62
C ALA A 146 -0.29 -1.48 -9.22
N PRO A 147 -1.18 -2.41 -8.79
CA PRO A 147 -0.76 -3.68 -8.22
C PRO A 147 0.35 -4.21 -9.09
N VAL A 148 1.50 -4.54 -8.49
CA VAL A 148 2.72 -4.86 -9.24
C VAL A 148 2.42 -6.09 -10.09
N ASP A 149 1.93 -5.84 -11.31
CA ASP A 149 1.49 -6.87 -12.21
C ASP A 149 2.72 -7.71 -12.55
N PRO A 150 2.60 -9.04 -12.71
CA PRO A 150 3.71 -9.89 -13.10
C PRO A 150 4.50 -9.34 -14.30
N LEU A 151 3.79 -8.70 -15.25
CA LEU A 151 4.37 -7.98 -16.37
C LEU A 151 5.23 -6.78 -15.95
N ARG A 152 4.73 -5.92 -15.04
CA ARG A 152 5.49 -4.77 -14.50
C ARG A 152 6.74 -5.25 -13.77
N ARG A 153 6.65 -6.35 -13.01
CA ARG A 153 7.79 -6.97 -12.32
C ARG A 153 8.82 -7.52 -13.30
N PHE A 154 8.37 -8.20 -14.37
CA PHE A 154 9.25 -8.71 -15.42
C PHE A 154 9.95 -7.57 -16.18
N LEU A 155 9.22 -6.52 -16.54
CA LEU A 155 9.77 -5.32 -17.16
C LEU A 155 10.80 -4.64 -16.26
N LYS A 156 10.52 -4.51 -14.95
CA LYS A 156 11.48 -3.99 -13.97
C LYS A 156 12.75 -4.83 -13.88
N ALA A 157 12.64 -6.15 -14.01
CA ALA A 157 13.78 -7.08 -13.96
C ALA A 157 14.62 -7.10 -15.25
N ARG A 158 14.03 -6.74 -16.40
CA ARG A 158 14.67 -6.84 -17.72
C ARG A 158 15.12 -5.49 -18.31
N LEU A 159 14.53 -4.36 -17.90
CA LEU A 159 14.81 -3.03 -18.47
C LEU A 159 16.07 -2.37 -17.86
N PRO A 160 16.88 -1.66 -18.68
CA PRO A 160 18.04 -0.92 -18.20
C PRO A 160 17.67 0.24 -17.26
N ARG A 161 18.50 0.44 -16.23
CA ARG A 161 18.35 1.39 -15.12
C ARG A 161 17.99 2.83 -15.48
N GLN A 162 18.41 3.31 -16.64
CA GLN A 162 18.16 4.68 -17.10
C GLN A 162 16.67 4.96 -17.34
N TRP A 163 15.83 3.93 -17.46
CA TRP A 163 14.42 4.04 -17.82
C TRP A 163 13.49 3.83 -16.62
N THR A 164 14.02 3.30 -15.52
CA THR A 164 13.29 2.95 -14.30
C THR A 164 13.24 4.08 -13.28
N TYR A 165 14.18 5.03 -13.33
CA TYR A 165 14.25 6.20 -12.45
C TYR A 165 13.79 7.47 -13.18
N THR A 166 12.95 8.29 -12.55
CA THR A 166 12.63 9.64 -13.05
C THR A 166 13.66 10.68 -12.58
N LYS A 167 13.83 11.79 -13.31
CA LYS A 167 14.77 12.86 -12.91
C LYS A 167 14.36 13.56 -11.61
N ASP A 168 13.07 13.59 -11.30
CA ASP A 168 12.54 14.19 -10.08
C ASP A 168 12.75 13.28 -8.87
N GLU A 169 12.52 11.97 -9.02
CA GLU A 169 12.80 10.96 -7.99
C GLU A 169 14.31 10.78 -7.74
N MET A 170 15.13 10.85 -8.79
CA MET A 170 16.59 10.82 -8.68
C MET A 170 17.14 12.02 -7.91
N ARG A 171 16.48 13.18 -7.93
CA ARG A 171 16.89 14.35 -7.14
C ARG A 171 16.56 14.20 -5.65
N VAL A 172 15.49 13.46 -5.33
CA VAL A 172 15.04 13.24 -3.96
C VAL A 172 15.77 12.04 -3.33
N HIS A 173 16.12 11.01 -4.11
CA HIS A 173 16.69 9.74 -3.62
C HIS A 173 18.08 9.43 -4.25
N ILE A 174 19.00 10.41 -4.27
CA ILE A 174 20.37 10.24 -4.80
C ILE A 174 21.12 9.09 -4.11
N ASP A 175 20.98 8.97 -2.78
CA ASP A 175 21.71 7.97 -2.00
C ASP A 175 21.21 6.53 -2.29
N GLU A 176 19.93 6.39 -2.62
CA GLU A 176 19.29 5.11 -2.96
C GLU A 176 19.62 4.67 -4.40
N TYR A 177 19.70 5.65 -5.31
CA TYR A 177 20.25 5.45 -6.66
C TYR A 177 21.69 4.92 -6.61
N LEU A 178 22.51 5.45 -5.70
CA LEU A 178 23.91 5.03 -5.50
C LEU A 178 24.03 3.65 -4.82
N LYS A 179 23.05 3.22 -4.01
CA LYS A 179 23.07 1.94 -3.28
C LYS A 179 22.61 0.70 -4.08
N ASN A 180 22.11 0.88 -5.31
CA ASN A 180 21.60 -0.22 -6.17
C ASN A 180 20.27 -0.85 -5.74
N ASP A 181 19.48 -0.17 -4.91
CA ASP A 181 18.16 -0.65 -4.57
C ASP A 181 17.17 -0.42 -5.74
N PRO A 182 16.29 -1.38 -6.05
CA PRO A 182 15.33 -1.24 -7.15
C PRO A 182 14.28 -0.16 -6.79
N PRO A 183 14.06 0.87 -7.64
CA PRO A 183 13.20 2.02 -7.31
C PRO A 183 11.79 1.58 -6.94
N GLU A 184 11.23 2.13 -5.86
CA GLU A 184 9.94 1.67 -5.35
C GLU A 184 8.75 2.18 -6.19
N THR A 185 8.87 3.31 -6.90
CA THR A 185 7.82 3.77 -7.82
C THR A 185 8.00 3.26 -9.26
N VAL A 186 6.90 2.96 -9.94
CA VAL A 186 6.92 2.54 -11.35
C VAL A 186 7.09 3.79 -12.22
N SER A 187 8.24 3.95 -12.88
CA SER A 187 8.47 5.03 -13.83
C SER A 187 7.28 5.20 -14.78
N PRO A 188 6.83 6.44 -15.07
CA PRO A 188 5.69 6.70 -15.95
C PRO A 188 5.91 6.14 -17.36
N LEU A 189 7.16 5.90 -17.78
CA LEU A 189 7.46 5.18 -19.02
C LEU A 189 7.17 3.68 -18.91
N VAL A 190 7.52 3.04 -17.79
CA VAL A 190 7.24 1.62 -17.56
C VAL A 190 5.73 1.40 -17.40
N ASP A 191 5.03 2.31 -16.72
CA ASP A 191 3.57 2.27 -16.63
C ASP A 191 2.93 2.46 -18.02
N LYS A 192 3.39 3.43 -18.82
CA LYS A 192 2.93 3.62 -20.21
C LYS A 192 3.25 2.42 -21.10
N LEU A 193 4.44 1.82 -20.96
CA LEU A 193 4.86 0.65 -21.74
C LEU A 193 4.07 -0.59 -21.35
N ALA A 194 3.82 -0.82 -20.06
CA ALA A 194 2.98 -1.90 -19.58
C ALA A 194 1.54 -1.73 -20.10
N ARG A 195 0.96 -0.53 -19.99
CA ARG A 195 -0.36 -0.21 -20.57
C ARG A 195 -0.39 -0.40 -22.08
N PHE A 196 0.68 0.00 -22.79
CA PHE A 196 0.80 -0.21 -24.23
C PHE A 196 0.84 -1.70 -24.58
N ILE A 197 1.66 -2.50 -23.89
CA ILE A 197 1.73 -3.95 -24.12
C ILE A 197 0.37 -4.59 -23.85
N ILE A 198 -0.29 -4.26 -22.74
CA ILE A 198 -1.62 -4.79 -22.40
C ILE A 198 -2.65 -4.43 -23.49
N SER A 199 -2.72 -3.16 -23.91
CA SER A 199 -3.66 -2.74 -24.96
C SER A 199 -3.33 -3.34 -26.32
N PHE A 200 -2.04 -3.45 -26.65
CA PHE A 200 -1.57 -3.96 -27.92
C PHE A 200 -1.81 -5.45 -28.02
N THR A 201 -1.42 -6.23 -27.01
CA THR A 201 -1.67 -7.67 -26.96
C THR A 201 -3.16 -7.98 -26.99
N GLY A 202 -3.99 -7.21 -26.27
CA GLY A 202 -5.46 -7.38 -26.32
C GLY A 202 -6.05 -7.10 -27.70
N GLY A 203 -5.61 -6.04 -28.38
CA GLY A 203 -6.06 -5.73 -29.74
C GLY A 203 -5.59 -6.74 -30.79
N VAL A 204 -4.30 -7.11 -30.74
CA VAL A 204 -3.70 -8.08 -31.67
C VAL A 204 -4.31 -9.46 -31.49
N SER A 205 -4.64 -9.89 -30.26
CA SER A 205 -5.25 -11.21 -30.03
C SER A 205 -6.61 -11.36 -30.69
N LEU A 206 -7.37 -10.28 -30.89
CA LEU A 206 -8.67 -10.32 -31.57
C LEU A 206 -8.54 -10.16 -33.09
N ILE A 207 -7.67 -9.26 -33.54
CA ILE A 207 -7.54 -8.92 -34.96
C ILE A 207 -6.89 -10.08 -35.75
N VAL A 208 -5.87 -10.74 -35.19
CA VAL A 208 -5.13 -11.80 -35.91
C VAL A 208 -6.01 -12.98 -36.31
N PRO A 209 -6.81 -13.58 -35.40
CA PRO A 209 -7.74 -14.66 -35.79
C PRO A 209 -8.77 -14.20 -36.82
N MET A 210 -9.31 -12.98 -36.69
CA MET A 210 -10.27 -12.43 -37.65
C MET A 210 -9.65 -12.23 -39.04
N LEU A 211 -8.42 -11.72 -39.12
CA LEU A 211 -7.70 -11.55 -40.38
C LEU A 211 -7.42 -12.89 -41.06
N ILE A 212 -7.00 -13.90 -40.29
CA ILE A 212 -6.78 -15.24 -40.81
C ILE A 212 -8.09 -15.76 -41.41
N MET A 213 -9.22 -15.60 -40.71
CA MET A 213 -10.55 -16.05 -41.16
C MET A 213 -11.10 -15.27 -42.36
N SER A 214 -10.69 -14.02 -42.53
CA SER A 214 -11.14 -13.16 -43.63
C SER A 214 -10.43 -13.45 -44.97
N LEU A 215 -9.39 -14.29 -45.00
CA LEU A 215 -8.66 -14.57 -46.24
C LEU A 215 -9.48 -15.49 -47.17
N PRO A 216 -9.59 -15.17 -48.47
CA PRO A 216 -10.37 -15.97 -49.41
C PRO A 216 -9.75 -17.37 -49.61
N GLY A 217 -10.55 -18.43 -49.40
CA GLY A 217 -10.16 -19.83 -49.61
C GLY A 217 -10.15 -20.74 -48.35
N GLN A 218 -10.97 -20.46 -47.33
CA GLN A 218 -11.00 -21.25 -46.10
C GLN A 218 -12.05 -22.36 -46.07
N ASP A 219 -11.65 -23.51 -45.55
CA ASP A 219 -12.52 -24.61 -45.15
C ASP A 219 -12.95 -24.41 -43.69
N THR A 220 -14.18 -24.82 -43.34
CA THR A 220 -14.74 -24.71 -41.97
C THR A 220 -13.82 -25.30 -40.89
N THR A 221 -13.08 -26.36 -41.23
CA THR A 221 -12.09 -26.98 -40.34
C THR A 221 -10.93 -26.06 -39.98
N LYS A 222 -10.46 -25.20 -40.90
CA LYS A 222 -9.35 -24.27 -40.65
C LYS A 222 -9.75 -23.19 -39.64
N SER A 223 -10.96 -22.66 -39.77
CA SER A 223 -11.49 -21.63 -38.85
C SER A 223 -11.68 -22.17 -37.44
N LEU A 224 -12.22 -23.40 -37.30
CA LEU A 224 -12.35 -24.08 -36.00
C LEU A 224 -11.02 -24.35 -35.30
N VAL A 225 -9.98 -24.70 -36.08
CA VAL A 225 -8.63 -24.90 -35.53
C VAL A 225 -8.05 -23.55 -35.05
N VAL A 226 -8.19 -22.49 -35.86
CA VAL A 226 -7.67 -21.16 -35.50
C VAL A 226 -8.36 -20.60 -34.26
N THR A 227 -9.69 -20.73 -34.13
CA THR A 227 -10.40 -20.29 -32.92
C THR A 227 -9.94 -21.05 -31.68
N SER A 228 -9.84 -22.37 -31.76
CA SER A 228 -9.44 -23.21 -30.62
C SER A 228 -8.03 -22.89 -30.14
N VAL A 229 -7.09 -22.71 -31.07
CA VAL A 229 -5.70 -22.33 -30.75
C VAL A 229 -5.64 -20.91 -30.18
N ALA A 230 -6.36 -19.95 -30.78
CA ALA A 230 -6.37 -18.56 -30.31
C ALA A 230 -6.95 -18.42 -28.89
N VAL A 231 -8.08 -19.07 -28.59
CA VAL A 231 -8.70 -19.07 -27.25
C VAL A 231 -7.79 -19.71 -26.21
N THR A 232 -7.11 -20.81 -26.56
CA THR A 232 -6.18 -21.50 -25.66
C THR A 232 -4.98 -20.61 -25.33
N ILE A 233 -4.36 -19.99 -26.34
CA ILE A 233 -3.23 -19.07 -26.14
C ILE A 233 -3.67 -17.86 -25.29
N PHE A 234 -4.85 -17.29 -25.57
CA PHE A 234 -5.38 -16.17 -24.80
C PHE A 234 -5.56 -16.53 -23.32
N SER A 235 -6.15 -17.69 -23.01
CA SER A 235 -6.35 -18.14 -21.63
C SER A 235 -5.03 -18.38 -20.89
N VAL A 236 -4.05 -19.00 -21.55
CA VAL A 236 -2.70 -19.21 -20.98
C VAL A 236 -2.00 -17.88 -20.70
N VAL A 237 -2.04 -16.94 -21.65
CA VAL A 237 -1.46 -15.60 -21.46
C VAL A 237 -2.17 -14.88 -20.31
N MET A 238 -3.50 -14.97 -20.22
CA MET A 238 -4.25 -14.30 -19.16
C MET A 238 -3.88 -14.85 -17.77
N GLY A 239 -3.77 -16.17 -17.63
CA GLY A 239 -3.40 -16.82 -16.37
C GLY A 239 -1.94 -16.64 -15.94
N LEU A 240 -1.03 -16.43 -16.90
CA LEU A 240 0.39 -16.21 -16.59
C LEU A 240 0.75 -14.73 -16.37
N VAL A 241 0.13 -13.82 -17.15
CA VAL A 241 0.50 -12.40 -17.17
C VAL A 241 -0.28 -11.59 -16.15
N PHE A 242 -1.54 -11.95 -15.90
CA PHE A 242 -2.41 -11.18 -15.01
C PHE A 242 -2.80 -12.01 -13.80
N LYS A 243 -2.72 -11.39 -12.62
CA LYS A 243 -3.19 -12.00 -11.37
C LYS A 243 -4.70 -11.78 -11.23
N VAL A 244 -5.45 -12.41 -12.12
CA VAL A 244 -6.90 -12.26 -12.25
C VAL A 244 -7.57 -13.36 -11.43
N SER A 245 -8.75 -13.08 -10.87
CA SER A 245 -9.51 -14.12 -10.16
C SER A 245 -9.90 -15.24 -11.13
N ASN A 246 -10.09 -16.46 -10.60
CA ASN A 246 -10.51 -17.60 -11.43
C ASN A 246 -11.84 -17.31 -12.15
N GLU A 247 -12.74 -16.57 -11.50
CA GLU A 247 -14.05 -16.20 -12.06
C GLU A 247 -13.92 -15.21 -13.23
N GLU A 248 -13.16 -14.14 -13.06
CA GLU A 248 -12.89 -13.15 -14.13
C GLU A 248 -12.17 -13.79 -15.32
N THR A 249 -11.27 -14.75 -15.08
CA THR A 249 -10.55 -15.46 -16.15
C THR A 249 -11.51 -16.31 -17.01
N VAL A 250 -12.46 -17.00 -16.37
CA VAL A 250 -13.47 -17.79 -17.08
C VAL A 250 -14.39 -16.89 -17.90
N VAL A 251 -14.86 -15.77 -17.32
CA VAL A 251 -15.72 -14.80 -18.02
C VAL A 251 -14.99 -14.17 -19.22
N ALA A 252 -13.73 -13.77 -19.06
CA ALA A 252 -12.92 -13.20 -20.14
C ALA A 252 -12.65 -14.22 -21.27
N THR A 253 -12.39 -15.48 -20.93
CA THR A 253 -12.18 -16.54 -21.93
C THR A 253 -13.46 -16.87 -22.68
N ALA A 254 -14.60 -16.95 -21.98
CA ALA A 254 -15.90 -17.20 -22.58
C ALA A 254 -16.33 -16.07 -23.53
N THR A 255 -16.15 -14.82 -23.13
CA THR A 255 -16.44 -13.65 -23.97
C THR A 255 -15.55 -13.61 -25.21
N TYR A 256 -14.25 -13.87 -25.07
CA TYR A 256 -13.32 -13.96 -26.19
C TYR A 256 -13.70 -15.08 -27.18
N ALA A 257 -14.03 -16.28 -26.66
CA ALA A 257 -14.49 -17.40 -27.48
C ALA A 257 -15.79 -17.10 -28.23
N ALA A 258 -16.77 -16.48 -27.55
CA ALA A 258 -18.05 -16.11 -28.16
C ALA A 258 -17.87 -15.18 -29.36
N VAL A 259 -17.02 -14.16 -29.25
CA VAL A 259 -16.73 -13.24 -30.36
C VAL A 259 -16.16 -14.00 -31.55
N LEU A 260 -15.16 -14.86 -31.33
CA LEU A 260 -14.53 -15.60 -32.42
C LEU A 260 -15.47 -16.62 -33.08
N VAL A 261 -16.31 -17.31 -32.31
CA VAL A 261 -17.27 -18.30 -32.84
C VAL A 261 -18.33 -17.64 -33.73
N VAL A 262 -18.78 -16.43 -33.39
CA VAL A 262 -19.72 -15.67 -34.24
C VAL A 262 -19.11 -15.42 -35.62
N PHE A 263 -17.83 -15.04 -35.69
CA PHE A 263 -17.13 -14.83 -36.96
C PHE A 263 -17.03 -16.12 -37.79
N VAL A 264 -16.72 -17.26 -37.15
CA VAL A 264 -16.74 -18.57 -37.84
C VAL A 264 -18.12 -18.89 -38.42
N GLY A 265 -19.19 -18.59 -37.68
CA GLY A 265 -20.57 -18.81 -38.12
C GLY A 265 -20.99 -17.92 -39.29
N THR A 266 -20.45 -16.71 -39.41
CA THR A 266 -20.75 -15.78 -40.52
C THR A 266 -19.88 -16.00 -41.76
N SER A 267 -18.73 -16.65 -41.61
CA SER A 267 -17.78 -16.93 -42.69
C SER A 267 -17.95 -18.32 -43.32
N SER A 268 -19.06 -19.01 -43.00
CA SER A 268 -19.47 -20.30 -43.57
C SER A 268 -20.47 -20.15 -44.71
#